data_AF-A0A354H0Y2-F1
#
_entry.id   AF-A0A354H0Y2-F1
#
_cell.length_a   1.000
_cell.length_b   1.000
_cell.length_c   1.000
_cell.angle_alpha   90.00
_cell.angle_beta   90.00
_cell.angle_gamma   90.00
#
_symmetry.space_group_name_H-M   'P 1'
#
loop_
_entity.id
_entity.type
_entity.pdbx_description
1 polymer ?
#
loop_
_entity_poly.entity_id
_entity_poly.type
_entity_poly.pdbx_seq_one_letter_code
_entity_poly.pdbx_strand_id
1 'polypeptide(L)'
;MNENGKPTPPPDLGNFHANWIAFPREERLRYAGQYVGWSPDGLRIVASAETEQAMEEKLVAMGIHPSQVVGEQIPLADMSLI
;
A
#
# COMPACT_ATOMS: atom_id res chain seq x y z
N MET A 1 2.26 -17.86 -0.38
CA MET A 1 2.81 -19.08 -1.01
C MET A 1 1.95 -19.42 -2.21
N ASN A 2 2.50 -19.36 -3.43
CA ASN A 2 1.90 -19.91 -4.64
C ASN A 2 2.48 -21.31 -4.93
N GLU A 3 1.79 -22.10 -5.74
CA GLU A 3 1.91 -23.56 -5.95
C GLU A 3 3.28 -24.06 -6.45
N ASN A 4 4.32 -23.22 -6.52
CA ASN A 4 5.64 -23.56 -7.04
C ASN A 4 6.82 -23.24 -6.10
N GLY A 5 6.60 -22.83 -4.84
CA GLY A 5 7.69 -22.65 -3.87
C GLY A 5 8.77 -21.61 -4.25
N LYS A 6 8.54 -20.86 -5.34
CA LYS A 6 9.41 -19.79 -5.81
C LYS A 6 8.96 -18.48 -5.18
N PRO A 7 9.86 -17.67 -4.61
CA PRO A 7 9.52 -16.32 -4.22
C PRO A 7 8.93 -15.61 -5.44
N THR A 8 7.75 -15.02 -5.30
CA THR A 8 7.21 -14.14 -6.33
C THR A 8 8.28 -13.11 -6.68
N PRO A 9 8.53 -12.82 -7.96
CA PRO A 9 9.49 -11.79 -8.32
C PRO A 9 9.13 -10.52 -7.57
N PRO A 10 10.13 -9.78 -7.06
CA PRO A 10 9.86 -8.53 -6.38
C PRO A 10 9.03 -7.64 -7.32
N PRO A 11 8.02 -6.95 -6.79
CA PRO A 11 7.23 -6.04 -7.59
C PRO A 11 8.12 -5.03 -8.33
N ASP A 12 7.75 -4.69 -9.57
CA ASP A 12 8.49 -3.72 -10.36
C ASP A 12 8.19 -2.30 -9.83
N LEU A 13 9.05 -1.82 -8.92
CA LEU A 13 8.87 -0.55 -8.23
C LEU A 13 9.38 0.66 -9.05
N GLY A 14 9.82 0.45 -10.30
CA GLY A 14 10.50 1.48 -11.11
C GLY A 14 9.67 2.77 -11.27
N ASN A 15 8.34 2.65 -11.30
CA ASN A 15 7.42 3.78 -11.41
C ASN A 15 6.65 4.08 -10.12
N PHE A 16 6.85 3.30 -9.06
CA PHE A 16 6.11 3.43 -7.80
C PHE A 16 6.17 4.86 -7.28
N HIS A 17 7.38 5.42 -7.17
CA HIS A 17 7.58 6.74 -6.58
C HIS A 17 6.93 7.86 -7.41
N ALA A 18 7.06 7.80 -8.74
CA ALA A 18 6.45 8.78 -9.64
C ALA A 18 4.92 8.75 -9.56
N ASN A 19 4.33 7.55 -9.53
CA ASN A 19 2.88 7.36 -9.46
C ASN A 19 2.33 7.69 -8.07
N TRP A 20 3.06 7.36 -7.01
CA TRP A 20 2.72 7.71 -5.64
C TRP A 20 2.69 9.22 -5.41
N ILE A 21 3.68 9.96 -5.95
CA ILE A 21 3.68 11.43 -5.91
C ILE A 21 2.49 11.99 -6.68
N ALA A 22 2.24 11.46 -7.88
CA ALA A 22 1.14 11.89 -8.75
C ALA A 22 -0.26 11.49 -8.24
N PHE A 23 -0.34 10.54 -7.30
CA PHE A 23 -1.61 10.05 -6.79
C PHE A 23 -2.41 11.19 -6.14
N PRO A 24 -3.69 11.37 -6.50
CA PRO A 24 -4.46 12.53 -6.08
C PRO A 24 -4.49 12.70 -4.56
N ARG A 25 -4.15 13.92 -4.10
CA ARG A 25 -4.11 14.25 -2.67
C ARG A 25 -5.45 14.03 -1.99
N GLU A 26 -6.55 14.38 -2.66
CA GLU A 26 -7.91 14.20 -2.14
C GLU A 26 -8.25 12.73 -1.85
N GLU A 27 -7.79 11.81 -2.69
CA GLU A 27 -7.97 10.38 -2.45
C GLU A 27 -7.06 9.88 -1.34
N ARG A 28 -5.79 10.34 -1.31
CA ARG A 28 -4.86 10.04 -0.20
C ARG A 28 -5.41 10.48 1.15
N LEU A 29 -6.04 11.65 1.23
CA LEU A 29 -6.63 12.19 2.45
C LEU A 29 -7.79 11.34 3.01
N ARG A 30 -8.48 10.55 2.18
CA ARG A 30 -9.50 9.60 2.66
C ARG A 30 -8.92 8.52 3.55
N TYR A 31 -7.62 8.25 3.38
CA TYR A 31 -6.88 7.26 4.15
C TYR A 31 -6.01 7.90 5.24
N ALA A 32 -6.15 9.19 5.50
CA ALA A 32 -5.37 9.89 6.52
C ALA A 32 -5.50 9.21 7.89
N GLY A 33 -4.38 8.91 8.54
CA GLY A 33 -4.30 8.19 9.81
C GLY A 33 -4.41 6.66 9.70
N GLN A 34 -4.52 6.11 8.49
CA GLN A 34 -4.61 4.67 8.24
C GLN A 34 -3.32 4.13 7.61
N TYR A 35 -3.07 2.85 7.83
CA TYR A 35 -2.12 2.04 7.07
C TYR A 35 -2.75 1.61 5.75
N VAL A 36 -2.03 1.82 4.66
CA VAL A 36 -2.46 1.48 3.31
C VAL A 36 -1.46 0.55 2.64
N GLY A 37 -1.98 -0.42 1.90
CA GLY A 37 -1.22 -1.29 1.02
C GLY A 37 -1.31 -0.75 -0.40
N TRP A 38 -0.21 -0.22 -0.92
CA TRP A 38 -0.13 0.25 -2.29
C TRP A 38 0.09 -0.88 -3.27
N SER A 39 -0.57 -0.82 -4.42
CA SER A 39 -0.18 -1.61 -5.58
C SER A 39 1.29 -1.36 -5.92
N PRO A 40 2.02 -2.36 -6.43
CA PRO A 40 3.44 -2.23 -6.74
C PRO A 40 3.76 -1.12 -7.75
N ASP A 41 2.84 -0.83 -8.67
CA ASP A 41 2.96 0.27 -9.61
C ASP A 41 2.73 1.67 -8.99
N GLY A 42 2.32 1.77 -7.72
CA GLY A 42 2.02 3.05 -7.04
C GLY A 42 0.76 3.77 -7.52
N LEU A 43 -0.08 3.12 -8.34
CA LEU A 43 -1.25 3.76 -8.97
C LEU A 43 -2.53 3.67 -8.13
N ARG A 44 -2.59 2.79 -7.12
CA ARG A 44 -3.79 2.57 -6.31
C ARG A 44 -3.47 1.97 -4.95
N ILE A 45 -4.37 2.20 -4.01
CA ILE A 45 -4.40 1.54 -2.71
C ILE A 45 -5.27 0.29 -2.84
N VAL A 46 -4.74 -0.89 -2.53
CA VAL A 46 -5.46 -2.17 -2.60
C VAL A 46 -6.13 -2.53 -1.28
N ALA A 47 -5.60 -2.06 -0.16
CA ALA A 47 -6.16 -2.28 1.17
C ALA A 47 -5.84 -1.08 2.08
N SER A 48 -6.73 -0.78 3.02
CA SER A 48 -6.48 0.19 4.08
C SER A 48 -7.05 -0.29 5.40
N ALA A 49 -6.36 0.02 6.51
CA ALA A 49 -6.83 -0.25 7.85
C ALA A 49 -6.21 0.71 8.86
N GLU A 50 -6.80 0.76 10.05
CA GLU A 50 -6.33 1.54 11.19
C GLU A 50 -4.97 1.08 11.74
N THR A 51 -4.57 -0.18 11.53
CA THR A 51 -3.28 -0.73 11.94
C THR A 51 -2.63 -1.52 10.82
N GLU A 52 -1.30 -1.65 10.87
CA GLU A 52 -0.51 -2.45 9.91
C GLU A 52 -1.01 -3.90 9.85
N GLN A 53 -1.21 -4.52 11.02
CA GLN A 53 -1.70 -5.89 11.12
C GLN A 53 -3.08 -6.07 10.49
N ALA A 54 -4.03 -5.16 10.75
CA ALA A 54 -5.36 -5.22 10.16
C ALA A 54 -5.33 -5.01 8.64
N MET A 55 -4.37 -4.23 8.13
CA MET A 55 -4.15 -4.07 6.69
C MET A 55 -3.59 -5.37 6.09
N GLU A 56 -2.63 -6.02 6.74
CA GLU A 56 -2.10 -7.32 6.31
C GLU A 56 -3.17 -8.41 6.29
N GLU A 57 -4.00 -8.49 7.33
CA GLU A 57 -5.12 -9.44 7.38
C GLU A 57 -6.10 -9.21 6.22
N LYS A 58 -6.39 -7.95 5.87
CA LYS A 58 -7.20 -7.62 4.69
C LYS A 58 -6.55 -8.05 3.38
N LEU A 59 -5.24 -7.84 3.22
CA LEU A 59 -4.50 -8.27 2.04
C LEU A 59 -4.56 -9.79 1.89
N VAL A 60 -4.31 -10.52 2.98
CA VAL A 60 -4.38 -11.99 3.00
C VAL A 60 -5.80 -12.49 2.70
N ALA A 61 -6.83 -11.85 3.26
CA ALA A 61 -8.23 -12.17 2.97
C ALA A 61 -8.60 -11.94 1.49
N MET A 62 -7.92 -11.01 0.80
CA MET A 62 -8.04 -10.78 -0.64
C MET A 62 -7.14 -11.71 -1.48
N GLY A 63 -6.38 -12.61 -0.86
CA GLY A 63 -5.42 -13.49 -1.53
C GLY A 63 -4.15 -12.78 -2.00
N ILE A 64 -3.90 -11.56 -1.54
CA ILE A 64 -2.70 -10.77 -1.85
C ILE A 64 -1.68 -11.00 -0.76
N HIS A 65 -0.47 -11.40 -1.13
CA HIS A 65 0.60 -11.52 -0.14
C HIS A 65 1.07 -10.12 0.28
N PRO A 66 1.29 -9.84 1.59
CA PRO A 66 1.75 -8.52 2.03
C PRO A 66 3.08 -8.10 1.39
N SER A 67 3.94 -9.05 1.03
CA SER A 67 5.19 -8.80 0.30
C SER A 67 5.01 -8.36 -1.17
N GLN A 68 3.79 -8.41 -1.72
CA GLN A 68 3.48 -7.96 -3.08
C GLN A 68 2.97 -6.51 -3.13
N VAL A 69 2.84 -5.87 -1.97
CA VAL A 69 2.39 -4.48 -1.85
C VAL A 69 3.43 -3.66 -1.11
N VAL A 70 3.34 -2.33 -1.25
CA VAL A 70 4.12 -1.41 -0.43
C VAL A 70 3.24 -0.89 0.69
N GLY A 71 3.56 -1.27 1.94
CA GLY A 71 2.89 -0.75 3.12
C GLY A 71 3.35 0.66 3.46
N GLU A 72 2.40 1.57 3.69
CA GLU A 72 2.67 2.95 4.10
C GLU A 72 1.61 3.39 5.10
N GLN A 73 2.01 4.13 6.14
CA GLN A 73 1.07 4.85 6.99
C GLN A 73 0.83 6.24 6.39
N ILE A 74 -0.42 6.56 6.05
CA ILE A 74 -0.76 7.90 5.62
C ILE A 74 -0.88 8.78 6.87
N PRO A 75 -0.06 9.83 7.02
CA PRO A 75 -0.17 10.72 8.17
C PRO A 75 -1.53 11.42 8.17
N LEU A 76 -2.05 11.72 9.36
CA LEU A 76 -3.19 12.63 9.49
C LEU A 76 -2.81 13.95 8.81
N ALA A 77 -3.77 14.55 8.10
CA ALA A 77 -3.56 15.75 7.27
C ALA A 77 -2.99 16.97 8.03
N ASP A 78 -2.88 16.87 9.36
CA ASP A 78 -2.33 17.84 10.30
C ASP A 78 -0.83 17.61 10.62
N MET A 79 -0.09 16.90 9.76
CA MET A 79 1.38 16.82 9.84
C MET A 79 2.08 17.35 8.59
N SER A 80 1.49 18.34 7.92
CA SER A 80 2.24 19.24 7.03
C SER A 80 2.86 20.39 7.82
N LEU A 81 3.81 20.07 8.71
CA LEU A 81 4.86 20.96 9.23
C LEU A 81 5.99 19.97 9.52
N ILE A 82 7.08 19.91 8.76
CA ILE A 82 8.14 20.91 8.55
C ILE A 82 9.06 20.42 7.42
#